data_AF-A0A952WMS4-F1
#
_entry.id   AF-A0A952WMS4-F1
#
_cell.length_a   1.000
_cell.length_b   1.000
_cell.length_c   1.000
_cell.angle_alpha   90.00
_cell.angle_beta   90.00
_cell.angle_gamma   90.00
#
_symmetry.space_group_name_H-M   'P 1'
#
loop_
_entity.id
_entity.type
_entity.pdbx_description
1 polymer ?
#
loop_
_entity_poly.entity_id
_entity_poly.type
_entity_poly.pdbx_seq_one_letter_code
_entity_poly.pdbx_strand_id
1 'polypeptide(L)'
;MLRCCLGCPRVAAIVALMLGCGVAQASISFSFADPPNGRQLMNIEDGIAPGISLMVYDMSASLVLYVDGTDEGLGSLTFTDARMEMRFELSPAVSIGSALIAPVAGFFRIFNALSGNDIVTGQSADGAYVRIAGTNSILFSTPDGFTYSAGPDLTSFLPPGQVPAPLQEAVFTLTDVLVNDGGNMFGPGGVFRSFMANASYSGTTDLIPAPGALPLLGMGLLAVSRRRR
;
A
#
# COMPACT_ATOMS: atom_id res chain seq x y z
N MET A 1 -44.50 51.64 -8.09
CA MET A 1 -43.08 51.45 -7.75
C MET A 1 -42.98 50.46 -6.59
N LEU A 2 -42.79 49.17 -6.87
CA LEU A 2 -42.37 48.18 -5.88
C LEU A 2 -41.25 47.35 -6.52
N ARG A 3 -40.01 47.55 -6.04
CA ARG A 3 -38.86 46.72 -6.41
C ARG A 3 -38.81 45.54 -5.43
N CYS A 4 -39.09 44.33 -5.91
CA CYS A 4 -38.71 43.10 -5.24
C CYS A 4 -37.17 42.94 -5.34
N CYS A 5 -36.51 42.95 -4.17
CA CYS A 5 -35.09 42.59 -4.06
C CYS A 5 -34.93 41.08 -4.25
N LEU A 6 -34.39 40.66 -5.40
CA LEU A 6 -33.94 39.29 -5.63
C LEU A 6 -32.76 38.96 -4.71
N GLY A 7 -32.89 37.84 -4.00
CA GLY A 7 -31.96 37.31 -3.03
C GLY A 7 -30.54 37.05 -3.58
N CYS A 8 -29.57 37.32 -2.72
CA CYS A 8 -28.14 37.26 -2.94
C CYS A 8 -27.67 35.80 -3.18
N PRO A 9 -27.04 35.46 -4.33
CA PRO A 9 -26.56 34.11 -4.63
C PRO A 9 -25.30 33.69 -3.86
N ARG A 10 -24.76 34.54 -2.98
CA ARG A 10 -23.48 34.28 -2.28
C ARG A 10 -23.57 33.27 -1.13
N VAL A 11 -24.76 33.04 -0.58
CA VAL A 11 -24.94 32.11 0.56
C VAL A 11 -24.87 30.65 0.12
N ALA A 12 -25.24 30.33 -1.13
CA ALA A 12 -25.20 28.95 -1.64
C ALA A 12 -23.78 28.41 -1.88
N ALA A 13 -22.80 29.27 -2.17
CA ALA A 13 -21.43 28.85 -2.45
C ALA A 13 -20.66 28.44 -1.18
N ILE A 14 -21.00 28.99 -0.02
CA ILE A 14 -20.31 28.72 1.25
C ILE A 14 -20.78 27.38 1.86
N VAL A 15 -22.06 27.03 1.69
CA VAL A 15 -22.61 25.74 2.15
C VAL A 15 -22.04 24.56 1.33
N ALA A 16 -21.76 24.76 0.04
CA ALA A 16 -21.09 23.76 -0.80
C ALA A 16 -19.61 23.53 -0.40
N LEU A 17 -18.94 24.55 0.14
CA LEU A 17 -17.56 24.44 0.63
C LEU A 17 -17.49 23.72 2.00
N MET A 18 -18.52 23.86 2.84
CA MET A 18 -18.56 23.24 4.18
C MET A 18 -19.04 21.77 4.18
N LEU A 19 -19.62 21.27 3.08
CA LEU A 19 -19.92 19.84 2.91
C LEU A 19 -18.69 18.98 2.56
N GLY A 20 -17.51 19.59 2.39
CA GLY A 20 -16.24 18.89 2.12
C GLY A 20 -15.41 18.56 3.36
N CYS A 21 -15.79 19.06 4.54
CA CYS A 21 -14.99 18.94 5.77
C CYS A 21 -15.64 17.95 6.73
N GLY A 22 -15.47 16.67 6.45
CA GLY A 22 -15.96 15.59 7.29
C GLY A 22 -15.79 14.23 6.64
N VAL A 23 -14.63 13.98 6.04
CA VAL A 23 -14.27 12.60 5.66
C VAL A 23 -13.88 11.93 6.97
N ALA A 24 -14.78 11.14 7.55
CA ALA A 24 -14.36 10.11 8.48
C ALA A 24 -13.35 9.24 7.72
N GLN A 25 -12.10 9.19 8.17
CA GLN A 25 -11.08 8.35 7.57
C GLN A 25 -11.51 6.91 7.79
N ALA A 26 -11.77 6.25 6.68
CA ALA A 26 -12.30 4.91 6.64
C ALA A 26 -11.15 3.93 6.41
N SER A 27 -10.73 3.11 7.38
CA SER A 27 -9.48 2.32 7.23
C SER A 27 -9.73 0.87 6.80
N ILE A 28 -8.97 0.39 5.81
CA ILE A 28 -8.84 -1.02 5.46
C ILE A 28 -7.45 -1.50 5.85
N SER A 29 -7.38 -2.72 6.39
CA SER A 29 -6.12 -3.41 6.65
C SER A 29 -5.93 -4.63 5.75
N PHE A 30 -4.68 -4.91 5.44
CA PHE A 30 -4.22 -6.05 4.66
C PHE A 30 -3.21 -6.84 5.48
N SER A 31 -3.29 -8.16 5.50
CA SER A 31 -2.26 -8.97 6.14
C SER A 31 -2.11 -10.36 5.53
N PHE A 32 -0.89 -10.88 5.57
CA PHE A 32 -0.60 -12.29 5.36
C PHE A 32 0.65 -12.69 6.14
N ALA A 33 0.83 -13.98 6.33
CA ALA A 33 2.08 -14.54 6.82
C ALA A 33 2.42 -15.80 6.04
N ASP A 34 3.69 -15.94 5.67
CA ASP A 34 4.19 -17.16 5.06
C ASP A 34 3.99 -18.34 6.02
N PRO A 35 3.74 -19.56 5.49
CA PRO A 35 3.75 -20.75 6.31
C PRO A 35 5.13 -20.96 6.95
N PRO A 36 5.20 -21.58 8.13
CA PRO A 36 6.48 -21.91 8.75
C PRO A 36 7.37 -22.72 7.80
N ASN A 37 8.64 -22.31 7.67
CA ASN A 37 9.64 -22.87 6.76
C ASN A 37 9.34 -22.70 5.26
N GLY A 38 8.42 -21.80 4.87
CA GLY A 38 8.10 -21.55 3.47
C GLY A 38 9.26 -20.93 2.68
N ARG A 39 9.99 -20.00 3.31
CA ARG A 39 11.12 -19.23 2.76
C ARG A 39 10.85 -18.69 1.37
N GLN A 40 9.66 -18.11 1.21
CA GLN A 40 9.10 -17.69 -0.07
C GLN A 40 9.73 -16.37 -0.54
N LEU A 41 10.37 -15.62 0.36
CA LEU A 41 11.10 -14.42 0.03
C LEU A 41 12.60 -14.73 -0.16
N MET A 42 13.16 -14.22 -1.25
CA MET A 42 14.57 -14.36 -1.60
C MET A 42 15.19 -13.00 -1.87
N ASN A 43 16.38 -12.75 -1.31
CA ASN A 43 17.27 -11.68 -1.72
C ASN A 43 18.40 -12.24 -2.57
N ILE A 44 18.68 -11.58 -3.69
CA ILE A 44 19.73 -11.90 -4.64
C ILE A 44 20.77 -10.78 -4.56
N GLU A 45 21.97 -11.13 -4.08
CA GLU A 45 23.12 -10.23 -4.05
C GLU A 45 23.46 -9.76 -5.46
N ASP A 46 23.71 -8.46 -5.62
CA ASP A 46 23.95 -7.80 -6.91
C ASP A 46 22.87 -8.06 -7.98
N GLY A 47 21.64 -8.39 -7.56
CA GLY A 47 20.55 -8.76 -8.47
C GLY A 47 20.02 -7.62 -9.34
N ILE A 48 20.34 -6.37 -9.03
CA ILE A 48 20.04 -5.19 -9.86
C ILE A 48 21.31 -4.65 -10.52
N ALA A 49 22.31 -4.36 -9.70
CA ALA A 49 23.59 -3.78 -10.08
C ALA A 49 24.62 -4.11 -8.98
N PRO A 50 25.93 -3.96 -9.22
CA PRO A 50 26.94 -4.14 -8.18
C PRO A 50 26.65 -3.28 -6.94
N GLY A 51 26.49 -3.91 -5.79
CA GLY A 51 26.14 -3.30 -4.51
C GLY A 51 24.64 -3.12 -4.25
N ILE A 52 23.76 -3.38 -5.24
CA ILE A 52 22.30 -3.25 -5.11
C ILE A 52 21.66 -4.63 -5.28
N SER A 53 21.06 -5.12 -4.21
CA SER A 53 20.41 -6.42 -4.19
C SER A 53 18.98 -6.36 -4.67
N LEU A 54 18.49 -7.49 -5.19
CA LEU A 54 17.11 -7.66 -5.61
C LEU A 54 16.39 -8.62 -4.68
N MET A 55 15.32 -8.16 -4.06
CA MET A 55 14.40 -8.98 -3.29
C MET A 55 13.17 -9.33 -4.12
N VAL A 56 12.88 -10.62 -4.17
CA VAL A 56 11.78 -11.22 -4.91
C VAL A 56 11.00 -12.17 -4.02
N TYR A 57 9.78 -12.48 -4.44
CA TYR A 57 8.93 -13.46 -3.79
C TYR A 57 8.60 -14.59 -4.77
N ASP A 58 8.49 -15.81 -4.26
CA ASP A 58 8.13 -17.00 -5.04
C ASP A 58 6.67 -16.92 -5.49
N MET A 59 6.47 -16.59 -6.77
CA MET A 59 5.14 -16.50 -7.39
C MET A 59 4.42 -17.85 -7.54
N SER A 60 5.10 -18.97 -7.29
CA SER A 60 4.47 -20.28 -7.25
C SER A 60 3.82 -20.59 -5.89
N ALA A 61 4.22 -19.86 -4.85
CA ALA A 61 3.69 -20.03 -3.51
C ALA A 61 2.30 -19.39 -3.38
N SER A 62 1.38 -20.17 -2.80
CA SER A 62 0.06 -19.70 -2.42
C SER A 62 0.12 -19.05 -1.03
N LEU A 63 -0.53 -17.90 -0.88
CA LEU A 63 -0.66 -17.18 0.37
C LEU A 63 -2.14 -16.93 0.69
N VAL A 64 -2.43 -16.85 1.99
CA VAL A 64 -3.76 -16.46 2.49
C VAL A 64 -3.70 -14.97 2.81
N LEU A 65 -4.32 -14.16 1.96
CA LEU A 65 -4.45 -12.72 2.19
C LEU A 65 -5.75 -12.42 2.91
N TYR A 66 -5.64 -11.75 4.05
CA TYR A 66 -6.77 -11.19 4.78
C TYR A 66 -6.92 -9.71 4.43
N VAL A 67 -8.15 -9.31 4.13
CA VAL A 67 -8.55 -7.92 3.97
C VAL A 67 -9.64 -7.64 4.98
N ASP A 68 -9.41 -6.70 5.88
CA ASP A 68 -10.35 -6.35 6.93
C ASP A 68 -10.76 -4.88 6.80
N GLY A 69 -12.06 -4.68 6.55
CA GLY A 69 -12.73 -3.38 6.55
C GLY A 69 -13.93 -3.39 7.50
N THR A 70 -13.88 -4.19 8.58
CA THR A 70 -14.96 -4.30 9.56
C THR A 70 -15.23 -2.98 10.28
N ASP A 71 -14.19 -2.19 10.53
CA ASP A 71 -14.31 -0.83 11.07
C ASP A 71 -15.15 0.10 10.17
N GLU A 72 -15.20 -0.22 8.86
CA GLU A 72 -16.00 0.48 7.85
C GLU A 72 -17.36 -0.16 7.58
N GLY A 73 -17.71 -1.22 8.29
CA GLY A 73 -18.92 -1.99 8.04
C GLY A 73 -18.90 -2.79 6.72
N LEU A 74 -17.75 -2.92 6.07
CA LEU A 74 -17.58 -3.73 4.85
C LEU A 74 -17.47 -5.22 5.16
N GLY A 75 -17.08 -5.54 6.40
CA GLY A 75 -16.76 -6.90 6.82
C GLY A 75 -15.32 -7.26 6.48
N SER A 76 -15.05 -8.53 6.28
CA SER A 76 -13.73 -9.04 5.92
C SER A 76 -13.79 -9.96 4.71
N LEU A 77 -12.70 -9.97 3.95
CA LEU A 77 -12.46 -10.91 2.86
C LEU A 77 -11.21 -11.74 3.14
N THR A 78 -11.21 -12.96 2.64
CA THR A 78 -10.05 -13.84 2.68
C THR A 78 -9.85 -14.42 1.30
N PHE A 79 -8.67 -14.17 0.74
CA PHE A 79 -8.22 -14.77 -0.52
C PHE A 79 -7.30 -15.93 -0.16
N THR A 80 -7.79 -17.16 -0.31
CA THR A 80 -7.08 -18.38 0.12
C THR A 80 -6.08 -18.92 -0.91
N ASP A 81 -6.10 -18.39 -2.14
CA ASP A 81 -5.14 -18.73 -3.19
C ASP A 81 -4.64 -17.45 -3.87
N ALA A 82 -4.19 -16.50 -3.04
CA ALA A 82 -3.49 -15.33 -3.53
C ALA A 82 -2.02 -15.68 -3.82
N ARG A 83 -1.39 -14.91 -4.69
CA ARG A 83 0.02 -14.99 -5.03
C ARG A 83 0.60 -13.60 -5.04
N MET A 84 1.91 -13.50 -4.78
CA MET A 84 2.60 -12.23 -4.78
C MET A 84 3.73 -12.21 -5.80
N GLU A 85 3.70 -11.19 -6.64
CA GLU A 85 4.87 -10.72 -7.38
C GLU A 85 5.50 -9.61 -6.55
N MET A 86 6.81 -9.70 -6.29
CA MET A 86 7.55 -8.69 -5.55
C MET A 86 8.86 -8.40 -6.26
N ARG A 87 9.19 -7.12 -6.33
CA ARG A 87 10.49 -6.65 -6.79
C ARG A 87 10.87 -5.44 -5.95
N PHE A 88 11.74 -5.66 -4.96
CA PHE A 88 12.33 -4.59 -4.16
C PHE A 88 13.83 -4.53 -4.39
N GLU A 89 14.34 -3.30 -4.52
CA GLU A 89 15.74 -2.98 -4.67
C GLU A 89 16.28 -2.55 -3.31
N LEU A 90 17.33 -3.24 -2.85
CA LEU A 90 17.97 -2.98 -1.56
C LEU A 90 19.34 -2.35 -1.82
N SER A 91 19.46 -1.08 -1.47
CA SER A 91 20.74 -0.37 -1.49
C SER A 91 21.64 -0.82 -0.33
N PRO A 92 22.94 -0.51 -0.34
CA PRO A 92 23.83 -0.87 0.77
C PRO A 92 23.32 -0.34 2.13
N ALA A 93 23.40 -1.20 3.16
CA ALA A 93 23.01 -0.84 4.51
C ALA A 93 24.07 0.00 5.21
N VAL A 94 23.63 1.00 5.97
CA VAL A 94 24.46 1.82 6.84
C VAL A 94 24.10 1.57 8.30
N SER A 95 25.10 1.65 9.19
CA SER A 95 24.87 1.51 10.63
C SER A 95 24.66 2.89 11.26
N ILE A 96 23.57 3.04 12.00
CA ILE A 96 23.25 4.22 12.80
C ILE A 96 22.93 3.76 14.22
N GLY A 97 23.88 3.95 15.14
CA GLY A 97 23.78 3.39 16.48
C GLY A 97 23.73 1.86 16.45
N SER A 98 22.71 1.27 17.08
CA SER A 98 22.48 -0.18 17.09
C SER A 98 21.62 -0.67 15.91
N ALA A 99 21.14 0.24 15.06
CA ALA A 99 20.33 -0.09 13.89
C ALA A 99 21.20 -0.18 12.63
N LEU A 100 20.82 -1.09 11.75
CA LEU A 100 21.26 -1.14 10.35
C LEU A 100 20.07 -0.72 9.49
N ILE A 101 20.28 0.26 8.62
CA ILE A 101 19.24 0.85 7.79
C ILE A 101 19.68 0.83 6.34
N ALA A 102 18.79 0.48 5.43
CA ALA A 102 19.06 0.53 3.99
C ALA A 102 17.85 1.07 3.22
N PRO A 103 18.05 1.93 2.21
CA PRO A 103 16.95 2.34 1.33
C PRO A 103 16.34 1.16 0.57
N VAL A 104 15.02 1.17 0.44
CA VAL A 104 14.22 0.20 -0.32
C VAL A 104 13.33 0.93 -1.31
N ALA A 105 13.33 0.50 -2.56
CA ALA A 105 12.39 0.99 -3.58
C ALA A 105 11.89 -0.19 -4.42
N GLY A 106 10.74 -0.04 -5.06
CA GLY A 106 10.18 -1.06 -5.96
C GLY A 106 8.69 -1.28 -5.72
N PHE A 107 8.22 -2.51 -5.94
CA PHE A 107 6.79 -2.80 -5.88
C PHE A 107 6.48 -4.22 -5.43
N PHE A 108 5.23 -4.42 -5.05
CA PHE A 108 4.62 -5.73 -4.98
C PHE A 108 3.20 -5.69 -5.55
N ARG A 109 2.75 -6.82 -6.07
CA ARG A 109 1.41 -7.04 -6.60
C ARG A 109 0.89 -8.35 -6.05
N ILE A 110 -0.18 -8.28 -5.26
CA ILE A 110 -0.90 -9.47 -4.79
C ILE A 110 -2.11 -9.66 -5.70
N PHE A 111 -2.20 -10.84 -6.29
CA PHE A 111 -3.24 -11.19 -7.25
C PHE A 111 -3.87 -12.53 -6.87
N ASN A 112 -5.14 -12.69 -7.25
CA ASN A 112 -5.88 -13.92 -7.04
C ASN A 112 -5.54 -14.91 -8.15
N ALA A 113 -4.97 -16.07 -7.80
CA ALA A 113 -4.54 -17.05 -8.79
C ALA A 113 -5.71 -17.69 -9.56
N LEU A 114 -6.91 -17.69 -8.97
CA LEU A 114 -8.11 -18.28 -9.57
C LEU A 114 -8.71 -17.39 -10.66
N SER A 115 -8.78 -16.08 -10.41
CA SER A 115 -9.34 -15.10 -11.36
C SER A 115 -8.27 -14.50 -12.28
N GLY A 116 -7.00 -14.50 -11.87
CA GLY A 116 -5.92 -13.78 -12.52
C GLY A 116 -5.95 -12.27 -12.28
N ASN A 117 -6.91 -11.78 -11.49
CA ASN A 117 -7.07 -10.36 -11.21
C ASN A 117 -6.16 -9.92 -10.07
N ASP A 118 -5.70 -8.67 -10.15
CA ASP A 118 -5.05 -8.00 -9.04
C ASP A 118 -6.03 -7.79 -7.88
N ILE A 119 -5.54 -7.99 -6.67
CA ILE A 119 -6.23 -7.65 -5.44
C ILE A 119 -5.69 -6.28 -4.99
N VAL A 120 -4.39 -6.19 -4.74
CA VAL A 120 -3.74 -4.95 -4.29
C VAL A 120 -2.32 -4.88 -4.83
N THR A 121 -1.93 -3.69 -5.28
CA THR A 121 -0.55 -3.39 -5.67
C THR A 121 -0.01 -2.34 -4.73
N GLY A 122 1.21 -2.52 -4.21
CA GLY A 122 1.95 -1.50 -3.47
C GLY A 122 3.18 -1.06 -4.26
N GLN A 123 3.40 0.24 -4.37
CA GLN A 123 4.56 0.85 -5.02
C GLN A 123 5.29 1.71 -4.00
N SER A 124 6.60 1.55 -3.89
CA SER A 124 7.46 2.40 -3.08
C SER A 124 8.56 3.06 -3.90
N ALA A 125 8.74 4.37 -3.71
CA ALA A 125 9.90 5.10 -4.19
C ALA A 125 10.92 5.35 -3.06
N ASP A 126 10.48 5.31 -1.80
CA ASP A 126 11.30 5.65 -0.63
C ASP A 126 10.81 4.90 0.62
N GLY A 127 11.24 3.65 0.73
CA GLY A 127 11.07 2.79 1.90
C GLY A 127 12.40 2.53 2.62
N ALA A 128 12.33 1.89 3.78
CA ALA A 128 13.50 1.58 4.58
C ALA A 128 13.51 0.14 5.05
N TYR A 129 14.58 -0.57 4.74
CA TYR A 129 14.99 -1.74 5.49
C TYR A 129 15.56 -1.30 6.83
N VAL A 130 15.13 -1.93 7.92
CA VAL A 130 15.65 -1.69 9.27
C VAL A 130 15.93 -3.02 9.93
N ARG A 131 17.14 -3.15 10.48
CA ARG A 131 17.50 -4.24 11.37
C ARG A 131 17.99 -3.73 12.71
N ILE A 132 17.39 -4.24 13.77
CA ILE A 132 17.83 -3.98 15.14
C ILE A 132 18.13 -5.32 15.78
N ALA A 133 19.40 -5.53 16.14
CA ALA A 133 19.93 -6.83 16.57
C ALA A 133 19.65 -7.95 15.56
N GLY A 134 18.58 -8.72 15.74
CA GLY A 134 18.17 -9.84 14.90
C GLY A 134 16.84 -9.65 14.17
N THR A 135 16.08 -8.60 14.48
CA THR A 135 14.77 -8.34 13.87
C THR A 135 14.97 -7.56 12.59
N ASN A 136 14.34 -8.02 11.51
CA ASN A 136 14.47 -7.44 10.17
C ASN A 136 13.08 -7.00 9.70
N SER A 137 12.95 -5.73 9.30
CA SER A 137 11.71 -5.19 8.76
C SER A 137 11.97 -4.30 7.57
N ILE A 138 11.02 -4.27 6.64
CA ILE A 138 10.94 -3.30 5.55
C ILE A 138 9.74 -2.43 5.86
N LEU A 139 9.97 -1.14 6.00
CA LEU A 139 9.01 -0.16 6.46
C LEU A 139 8.71 0.82 5.32
N PHE A 140 7.43 1.05 5.11
CA PHE A 140 6.91 2.02 4.18
C PHE A 140 5.93 2.91 4.95
N SER A 141 6.43 4.02 5.49
CA SER A 141 5.65 4.95 6.33
C SER A 141 5.84 6.40 5.89
N THR A 142 6.17 6.61 4.62
CA THR A 142 6.43 7.93 4.05
C THR A 142 5.17 8.44 3.35
N PRO A 143 4.64 9.63 3.74
CA PRO A 143 3.44 10.23 3.14
C PRO A 143 3.45 10.35 1.62
N ASP A 144 4.64 10.44 1.02
CA ASP A 144 4.85 10.65 -0.42
C ASP A 144 5.59 9.48 -1.11
N GLY A 145 5.98 8.44 -0.36
CA GLY A 145 6.92 7.43 -0.83
C GLY A 145 6.35 6.03 -0.99
N PHE A 146 5.09 5.80 -0.57
CA PHE A 146 4.40 4.52 -0.73
C PHE A 146 2.93 4.70 -1.09
N THR A 147 2.46 3.93 -2.08
CA THR A 147 1.08 3.99 -2.59
C THR A 147 0.53 2.63 -2.97
N TYR A 148 -0.74 2.41 -2.66
CA TYR A 148 -1.58 1.27 -2.95
C TYR A 148 -2.45 1.63 -4.13
N SER A 149 -2.63 0.65 -4.98
CA SER A 149 -3.69 0.64 -5.99
C SER A 149 -4.58 -0.57 -5.73
N ALA A 150 -5.89 -0.33 -5.65
CA ALA A 150 -6.87 -1.40 -5.56
C ALA A 150 -7.03 -2.05 -6.93
N GLY A 151 -6.80 -3.36 -7.01
CA GLY A 151 -7.09 -4.15 -8.20
C GLY A 151 -8.58 -4.44 -8.34
N PRO A 152 -9.01 -5.12 -9.42
CA PRO A 152 -10.41 -5.43 -9.66
C PRO A 152 -11.10 -6.20 -8.51
N ASP A 153 -10.39 -7.16 -7.90
CA ASP A 153 -10.97 -7.98 -6.83
C ASP A 153 -11.22 -7.15 -5.57
N LEU A 154 -10.29 -6.27 -5.19
CA LEU A 154 -10.49 -5.36 -4.05
C LEU A 154 -11.52 -4.27 -4.37
N THR A 155 -11.50 -3.71 -5.58
CA THR A 155 -12.45 -2.66 -5.98
C THR A 155 -13.91 -3.13 -5.87
N SER A 156 -14.17 -4.42 -6.12
CA SER A 156 -15.50 -5.02 -5.95
C SER A 156 -16.00 -5.07 -4.51
N PHE A 157 -15.08 -4.99 -3.54
CA PHE A 157 -15.36 -4.97 -2.11
C PHE A 157 -15.55 -3.54 -1.57
N LEU A 158 -14.95 -2.55 -2.22
CA LEU A 158 -15.02 -1.17 -1.77
C LEU A 158 -16.41 -0.57 -2.03
N PRO A 159 -16.87 0.39 -1.21
CA PRO A 159 -18.04 1.18 -1.53
C PRO A 159 -17.91 1.86 -2.90
N PRO A 160 -19.01 2.00 -3.66
CA PRO A 160 -18.96 2.63 -4.97
C PRO A 160 -18.33 4.03 -4.93
N GLY A 161 -17.30 4.23 -5.76
CA GLY A 161 -16.62 5.50 -5.86
C GLY A 161 -15.65 5.80 -4.72
N GLN A 162 -15.19 4.80 -3.96
CA GLN A 162 -14.07 4.93 -3.03
C GLN A 162 -12.78 4.33 -3.60
N VAL A 163 -11.65 4.91 -3.20
CA VAL A 163 -10.30 4.46 -3.54
C VAL A 163 -9.38 4.57 -2.32
N PRO A 164 -8.28 3.81 -2.26
CA PRO A 164 -7.24 4.00 -1.25
C PRO A 164 -6.72 5.45 -1.22
N ALA A 165 -6.55 5.99 -0.02
CA ALA A 165 -6.02 7.31 0.23
C ALA A 165 -4.51 7.35 -0.03
N PRO A 166 -3.91 8.51 -0.35
CA PRO A 166 -2.46 8.60 -0.58
C PRO A 166 -1.60 8.31 0.65
N LEU A 167 -2.09 8.58 1.86
CA LEU A 167 -1.40 8.27 3.10
C LEU A 167 -1.60 6.81 3.46
N GLN A 168 -0.51 6.07 3.52
CA GLN A 168 -0.55 4.63 3.62
C GLN A 168 0.66 4.09 4.34
N GLU A 169 0.46 2.97 5.02
CA GLU A 169 1.51 2.29 5.76
C GLU A 169 1.59 0.84 5.32
N ALA A 170 2.82 0.33 5.26
CA ALA A 170 3.10 -1.07 5.06
C ALA A 170 4.36 -1.48 5.80
N VAL A 171 4.35 -2.70 6.31
CA VAL A 171 5.52 -3.36 6.87
C VAL A 171 5.60 -4.80 6.38
N PHE A 172 6.79 -5.18 5.92
CA PHE A 172 7.17 -6.59 5.81
C PHE A 172 8.13 -6.90 6.95
N THR A 173 7.83 -7.93 7.74
CA THR A 173 8.78 -8.45 8.72
C THR A 173 9.39 -9.74 8.18
N LEU A 174 10.71 -9.85 8.29
CA LEU A 174 11.45 -11.01 7.79
C LEU A 174 11.92 -11.86 8.97
N THR A 175 11.61 -13.15 8.91
CA THR A 175 11.94 -14.15 9.93
C THR A 175 12.59 -15.37 9.30
N ASP A 176 13.23 -16.22 10.13
CA ASP A 176 13.97 -17.40 9.65
C ASP A 176 14.91 -17.09 8.47
N VAL A 177 15.70 -16.03 8.63
CA VAL A 177 16.65 -15.60 7.60
C VAL A 177 17.79 -16.62 7.50
N LEU A 178 17.90 -17.25 6.34
CA LEU A 178 18.99 -18.15 5.98
C LEU A 178 19.87 -17.52 4.90
N VAL A 179 21.11 -17.20 5.25
CA VAL A 179 22.14 -16.74 4.30
C VAL A 179 22.76 -17.96 3.61
N ASN A 180 22.86 -17.94 2.28
CA ASN A 180 23.25 -19.12 1.49
C ASN A 180 24.62 -19.70 1.89
N ASP A 181 25.55 -18.88 2.39
CA ASP A 181 26.89 -19.30 2.83
C ASP A 181 27.05 -19.46 4.35
N GLY A 182 25.95 -19.42 5.12
CA GLY A 182 25.97 -19.57 6.59
C GLY A 182 26.67 -18.44 7.36
N GLY A 183 26.89 -17.29 6.72
CA GLY A 183 27.58 -16.12 7.28
C GLY A 183 26.66 -14.98 7.72
N ASN A 184 27.24 -13.80 7.90
CA ASN A 184 26.45 -12.58 8.14
C ASN A 184 25.69 -12.19 6.86
N MET A 185 24.46 -11.69 7.04
CA MET A 185 23.59 -11.22 5.95
C MET A 185 24.17 -10.00 5.22
N PHE A 186 25.14 -9.31 5.81
CA PHE A 186 25.81 -8.16 5.19
C PHE A 186 27.25 -8.49 4.85
N GLY A 187 27.62 -8.23 3.60
CA GLY A 187 28.98 -8.25 3.10
C GLY A 187 29.74 -6.93 3.35
N PRO A 188 30.96 -6.82 2.79
CA PRO A 188 31.74 -5.59 2.83
C PRO A 188 30.93 -4.39 2.28
N GLY A 189 31.08 -3.22 2.89
CA GLY A 189 30.38 -2.02 2.46
C GLY A 189 28.87 -2.02 2.75
N GLY A 190 28.36 -2.98 3.54
CA GLY A 190 26.94 -3.05 3.90
C GLY A 190 26.05 -3.66 2.81
N VAL A 191 26.64 -4.21 1.76
CA VAL A 191 25.92 -4.90 0.68
C VAL A 191 25.20 -6.13 1.25
N PHE A 192 23.95 -6.34 0.85
CA PHE A 192 23.20 -7.53 1.25
C PHE A 192 23.74 -8.77 0.52
N ARG A 193 23.97 -9.84 1.27
CA ARG A 193 24.26 -11.16 0.68
C ARG A 193 22.99 -11.84 0.22
N SER A 194 23.14 -12.87 -0.60
CA SER A 194 22.00 -13.71 -0.98
C SER A 194 21.46 -14.44 0.25
N PHE A 195 20.15 -14.33 0.49
CA PHE A 195 19.48 -14.99 1.60
C PHE A 195 18.05 -15.36 1.24
N MET A 196 17.47 -16.29 1.99
CA MET A 196 16.05 -16.62 1.97
C MET A 196 15.43 -16.32 3.33
N ALA A 197 14.14 -15.96 3.35
CA ALA A 197 13.44 -15.66 4.59
C ALA A 197 11.94 -15.97 4.45
N ASN A 198 11.28 -16.16 5.59
CA ASN A 198 9.83 -16.04 5.66
C ASN A 198 9.47 -14.55 5.79
N ALA A 199 8.42 -14.13 5.12
CA ALA A 199 7.85 -12.81 5.25
C ALA A 199 6.50 -12.89 6.00
N SER A 200 6.20 -11.86 6.77
CA SER A 200 4.81 -11.51 7.06
C SER A 200 4.60 -10.05 6.75
N TYR A 201 3.41 -9.75 6.28
CA TYR A 201 3.04 -8.44 5.77
C TYR A 201 1.84 -7.92 6.54
N SER A 202 1.90 -6.64 6.88
CA SER A 202 0.78 -5.88 7.40
C SER A 202 0.77 -4.52 6.73
N GLY A 203 -0.40 -4.07 6.30
CA GLY A 203 -0.57 -2.79 5.66
C GLY A 203 -1.93 -2.18 5.96
N THR A 204 -2.00 -0.85 5.94
CA THR A 204 -3.24 -0.12 6.18
C THR A 204 -3.36 1.06 5.23
N THR A 205 -4.59 1.38 4.85
CA THR A 205 -4.89 2.55 4.05
C THR A 205 -6.27 3.07 4.41
N ASP A 206 -6.42 4.38 4.38
CA ASP A 206 -7.75 4.97 4.43
C ASP A 206 -8.44 4.88 3.06
N LEU A 207 -9.74 5.06 3.04
CA LEU A 207 -10.55 5.20 1.84
C LEU A 207 -10.99 6.64 1.71
N ILE A 208 -10.86 7.17 0.50
CA ILE A 208 -11.36 8.49 0.13
C ILE A 208 -12.30 8.37 -1.07
N PRO A 209 -13.23 9.32 -1.24
CA PRO A 209 -13.99 9.42 -2.49
C PRO A 209 -13.04 9.57 -3.68
N ALA A 210 -13.29 8.80 -4.74
CA ALA A 210 -12.56 8.85 -5.98
C ALA A 210 -12.55 10.29 -6.53
N PRO A 211 -11.40 10.78 -7.02
CA PRO A 211 -11.31 12.11 -7.62
C PRO A 211 -12.34 12.25 -8.76
N GLY A 212 -13.41 13.02 -8.50
CA GLY A 212 -14.45 13.30 -9.51
C GLY A 212 -15.90 13.12 -9.05
N ALA A 213 -16.20 12.38 -7.98
CA ALA A 213 -17.59 12.11 -7.60
C ALA A 213 -18.35 13.37 -7.12
N LEU A 214 -17.71 14.19 -6.28
CA LEU A 214 -18.33 15.39 -5.68
C LEU A 214 -18.33 16.62 -6.61
N PRO A 215 -17.24 16.96 -7.34
CA PRO A 215 -17.25 18.11 -8.24
C PRO A 215 -18.20 17.94 -9.43
N LEU A 216 -18.35 16.72 -9.98
CA LEU A 216 -19.25 16.46 -11.10
C LEU A 216 -20.72 16.53 -10.70
N LEU A 217 -21.09 16.02 -9.52
CA LEU A 217 -22.42 16.21 -8.96
C LEU A 217 -22.72 17.69 -8.71
N GLY A 218 -21.77 18.42 -8.13
CA GLY A 218 -21.88 19.87 -7.92
C GLY A 218 -22.04 20.66 -9.23
N MET A 219 -21.24 20.34 -10.25
CA MET A 219 -21.35 20.97 -11.58
C MET A 219 -22.62 20.56 -12.33
N GLY A 220 -23.07 19.31 -12.19
CA GLY A 220 -24.33 18.83 -12.75
C GLY A 220 -25.55 19.56 -12.17
N LEU A 221 -25.59 19.75 -10.85
CA LEU A 221 -26.64 20.51 -10.18
C LEU A 221 -26.61 22.01 -10.54
N LEU A 222 -25.42 22.59 -10.71
CA LEU A 222 -25.26 23.97 -11.21
C LEU A 222 -25.72 24.13 -12.67
N ALA A 223 -25.45 23.15 -13.53
CA ALA A 223 -25.91 23.16 -14.92
C ALA A 223 -27.44 23.00 -15.03
N VAL A 224 -28.06 22.14 -14.22
CA VAL A 224 -29.52 21.95 -14.20
C VAL A 224 -30.24 23.16 -13.60
N SER A 225 -29.70 23.78 -12.55
CA SER A 225 -30.28 25.00 -11.95
C SER A 225 -30.20 26.23 -12.86
N ARG A 226 -29.18 26.32 -13.73
CA ARG A 226 -29.12 27.33 -14.79
C ARG A 226 -30.15 27.12 -15.91
N ARG A 227 -30.57 25.88 -16.17
CA ARG A 227 -31.52 25.55 -17.24
C ARG A 227 -32.99 25.79 -16.86
N ARG A 228 -33.28 26.01 -15.57
CA ARG A 228 -34.61 26.32 -15.04
C ARG A 228 -34.85 27.81 -14.80
N ARG A 229 -33.91 28.68 -15.19
CA ARG A 229 -34.12 30.14 -15.29
C ARG A 229 -34.25 30.50 -16.75
#